data_AF-A0A259JWC2-F1
#
_entry.id   AF-A0A259JWC2-F1
#
_cell.length_a   1.000
_cell.length_b   1.000
_cell.length_c   1.000
_cell.angle_alpha   90.00
_cell.angle_beta   90.00
_cell.angle_gamma   90.00
#
_symmetry.space_group_name_H-M   'P 1'
#
loop_
_entity.id
_entity.type
_entity.pdbx_description
1 polymer ?
#
loop_
_entity_poly.entity_id
_entity_poly.type
_entity_poly.pdbx_seq_one_letter_code
_entity_poly.pdbx_strand_id
1 'polypeptide(L)'
;VFSFKEYPARTRPGMLAGILTTPFELILTQSFAFASKADARIILGRKQNQMVSAGDKASSQVEELDGALDELESNRFVLGEHHLTLSVFAPSVKDLTDNLAKARSQLTNGGAVVAREDLGLEAAWWAQLPGNFRYRARSGAITSRNFAALSPFHSYPVGRKDGNEWGPAVAMLKTASGSPFYFNFHHGDLGNTFVCGPSGSGKTVILNFMLSQLEKHDPHMVFFDKDRGADLFVRAASGTYLPLKNGTPTGCAPLKGLELTPENKVFLAQWIAKLVGSKSRELSVSDLRDIAGAIDGLADLTVQRRTIGALRTFLNNTDPEGIAARLRRWERGGPLGWVFDNETDDIGIGAKFLGYDMTDFLDNEEIRTPLMAYL
;
A
#
# COMPACT_ATOMS: atom_id res chain seq x y z
N VAL A 1 -25.08 -25.34 -12.47
CA VAL A 1 -25.68 -24.02 -12.19
C VAL A 1 -26.46 -24.10 -10.88
N PHE A 2 -26.39 -23.09 -10.03
CA PHE A 2 -27.20 -22.93 -8.84
C PHE A 2 -28.26 -21.85 -9.03
N SER A 3 -29.38 -22.00 -8.34
CA SER A 3 -30.48 -21.03 -8.27
C SER A 3 -30.98 -20.91 -6.83
N PHE A 4 -31.73 -19.85 -6.52
CA PHE A 4 -32.47 -19.78 -5.26
C PHE A 4 -33.71 -20.66 -5.33
N LYS A 5 -33.80 -21.61 -4.40
CA LYS A 5 -35.02 -22.36 -4.12
C LYS A 5 -35.93 -21.56 -3.18
N GLU A 6 -35.34 -20.97 -2.14
CA GLU A 6 -36.02 -20.11 -1.19
C GLU A 6 -35.14 -18.90 -0.87
N TYR A 7 -35.76 -17.72 -0.82
CA TYR A 7 -35.08 -16.47 -0.53
C TYR A 7 -34.73 -16.37 0.96
N PRO A 8 -33.64 -15.66 1.31
CA PRO A 8 -33.32 -15.34 2.69
C PRO A 8 -34.47 -14.62 3.40
N ALA A 9 -34.70 -14.95 4.67
CA ALA A 9 -35.67 -14.24 5.51
C ALA A 9 -35.34 -12.76 5.70
N ARG A 10 -34.04 -12.40 5.64
CA ARG A 10 -33.55 -11.02 5.68
C ARG A 10 -32.46 -10.82 4.64
N THR A 11 -32.50 -9.71 3.92
CA THR A 11 -31.44 -9.30 2.99
C THR A 11 -30.60 -8.18 3.57
N ARG A 12 -29.28 -8.21 3.36
CA ARG A 12 -28.36 -7.15 3.76
C ARG A 12 -27.34 -6.86 2.64
N PRO A 13 -26.88 -5.61 2.48
CA PRO A 13 -25.82 -5.30 1.53
C PRO A 13 -24.59 -6.19 1.72
N GLY A 14 -24.02 -6.67 0.61
CA GLY A 14 -22.80 -7.49 0.62
C GLY A 14 -23.01 -8.97 0.99
N MET A 15 -24.26 -9.43 1.17
CA MET A 15 -24.52 -10.84 1.53
C MET A 15 -24.06 -11.85 0.48
N LEU A 16 -23.91 -11.43 -0.78
CA LEU A 16 -23.33 -12.24 -1.86
C LEU A 16 -21.87 -11.91 -2.16
N ALA A 17 -21.24 -10.96 -1.46
CA ALA A 17 -19.87 -10.52 -1.77
C ALA A 17 -18.83 -11.65 -1.64
N GLY A 18 -19.08 -12.63 -0.76
CA GLY A 18 -18.23 -13.81 -0.61
C GLY A 18 -18.12 -14.67 -1.88
N ILE A 19 -19.06 -14.54 -2.84
CA ILE A 19 -18.92 -15.21 -4.13
C ILE A 19 -17.88 -14.53 -5.03
N LEU A 20 -17.64 -13.22 -4.86
CA LEU A 20 -16.66 -12.48 -5.66
C LEU A 20 -15.21 -12.80 -5.25
N THR A 21 -15.01 -13.47 -4.12
CA THR A 21 -13.69 -13.85 -3.61
C THR A 21 -13.33 -15.31 -3.88
N THR A 22 -14.23 -16.08 -4.52
CA THR A 22 -13.97 -17.49 -4.77
C THR A 22 -12.89 -17.68 -5.83
N PRO A 23 -11.91 -18.58 -5.61
CA PRO A 23 -10.76 -18.75 -6.50
C PRO A 23 -11.06 -19.65 -7.70
N PHE A 24 -12.21 -19.48 -8.35
CA PHE A 24 -12.61 -20.25 -9.52
C PHE A 24 -13.50 -19.42 -10.45
N GLU A 25 -13.53 -19.82 -11.71
CA GLU A 25 -14.33 -19.17 -12.74
C GLU A 25 -15.83 -19.40 -12.49
N LEU A 26 -16.60 -18.33 -12.60
CA LEU A 26 -18.04 -18.33 -12.40
C LEU A 26 -18.72 -17.22 -13.21
N ILE A 27 -20.03 -17.40 -13.42
CA ILE A 27 -20.94 -16.34 -13.89
C ILE A 27 -22.05 -16.23 -12.86
N LEU A 28 -22.14 -15.09 -12.17
CA LEU A 28 -23.27 -14.73 -11.33
C LEU A 28 -24.18 -13.80 -12.14
N THR A 29 -25.41 -14.24 -12.38
CA THR A 29 -26.42 -13.41 -13.06
C THR A 29 -27.61 -13.16 -12.16
N GLN A 30 -28.00 -11.89 -12.05
CA GLN A 30 -29.24 -11.46 -11.42
C GLN A 30 -30.08 -10.71 -12.44
N SER A 31 -31.39 -10.94 -12.44
CA SER A 31 -32.35 -10.20 -13.26
C SER A 31 -33.52 -9.78 -12.41
N PHE A 32 -34.03 -8.57 -12.66
CA PHE A 32 -35.16 -8.00 -11.94
C PHE A 32 -36.14 -7.40 -12.95
N ALA A 33 -37.36 -7.92 -13.01
CA ALA A 33 -38.43 -7.39 -13.84
C ALA A 33 -39.44 -6.67 -12.96
N PHE A 34 -39.61 -5.36 -13.16
CA PHE A 34 -40.53 -4.55 -12.37
C PHE A 34 -41.98 -5.03 -12.57
N ALA A 35 -42.71 -5.19 -11.46
CA ALA A 35 -44.16 -5.39 -11.51
C ALA A 35 -44.85 -4.02 -11.54
N SER A 36 -46.01 -3.95 -12.20
CA SER A 36 -46.86 -2.77 -12.08
C SER A 36 -47.34 -2.62 -10.63
N LYS A 37 -47.69 -1.40 -10.20
CA LYS A 37 -48.20 -1.18 -8.84
C LYS A 37 -49.46 -2.02 -8.56
N ALA A 38 -50.33 -2.17 -9.57
CA ALA A 38 -51.52 -3.01 -9.48
C ALA A 38 -51.17 -4.49 -9.26
N ASP A 39 -50.23 -5.03 -10.03
CA ASP A 39 -49.79 -6.42 -9.87
C ASP A 39 -49.09 -6.64 -8.52
N ALA A 40 -48.25 -5.69 -8.10
CA ALA A 40 -47.57 -5.73 -6.81
C ALA A 40 -48.57 -5.78 -5.64
N ARG A 41 -49.66 -5.00 -5.71
CA ARG A 41 -50.75 -5.02 -4.72
C ARG A 41 -51.46 -6.37 -4.68
N ILE A 42 -51.72 -6.97 -5.84
CA ILE A 42 -52.32 -8.31 -5.94
C ILE A 42 -51.41 -9.36 -5.30
N ILE A 43 -50.10 -9.29 -5.55
CA ILE A 43 -49.11 -10.24 -5.00
C ILE A 43 -49.05 -10.14 -3.47
N LEU A 44 -48.89 -8.93 -2.92
CA LEU A 44 -48.81 -8.71 -1.47
C LEU A 44 -50.14 -9.06 -0.78
N GLY A 45 -51.27 -8.59 -1.33
CA GLY A 45 -52.59 -8.87 -0.76
C GLY A 45 -52.95 -10.36 -0.77
N ARG A 46 -52.56 -11.10 -1.83
CA ARG A 46 -52.72 -12.56 -1.85
C ARG A 46 -51.93 -13.22 -0.72
N LYS A 47 -50.69 -12.80 -0.49
CA LYS A 47 -49.83 -13.36 0.56
C LYS A 47 -50.38 -13.06 1.96
N GLN A 48 -50.89 -11.85 2.16
CA GLN A 48 -51.57 -11.46 3.39
C GLN A 48 -52.82 -12.31 3.65
N ASN A 49 -53.70 -12.45 2.66
CA ASN A 49 -54.93 -13.23 2.78
C ASN A 49 -54.65 -14.71 3.07
N GLN A 50 -53.58 -15.27 2.50
CA GLN A 50 -53.14 -16.64 2.79
C GLN A 50 -52.70 -16.79 4.25
N MET A 51 -51.95 -15.84 4.80
CA MET A 51 -51.52 -15.86 6.22
C MET A 51 -52.70 -15.75 7.18
N VAL A 52 -53.65 -14.84 6.89
CA VAL A 52 -54.87 -14.66 7.70
C VAL A 52 -55.72 -15.93 7.66
N SER A 53 -55.91 -16.52 6.48
CA SER A 53 -56.77 -17.71 6.31
C SER A 53 -56.15 -18.99 6.90
N ALA A 54 -54.82 -19.07 6.98
CA ALA A 54 -54.11 -20.20 7.57
C ALA A 54 -54.20 -20.24 9.12
N GLY A 55 -54.81 -19.22 9.75
CA GLY A 55 -54.85 -19.10 11.21
C GLY A 55 -53.46 -18.95 11.84
N ASP A 56 -52.51 -18.43 11.05
CA ASP A 56 -51.11 -18.36 11.44
C ASP A 56 -50.91 -17.39 12.62
N LYS A 57 -50.09 -17.76 13.61
CA LYS A 57 -49.80 -16.93 14.81
C LYS A 57 -48.90 -15.73 14.49
N ALA A 58 -48.58 -15.50 13.22
CA ALA A 58 -47.66 -14.47 12.75
C ALA A 58 -48.35 -13.09 12.58
N SER A 59 -49.02 -12.58 13.62
CA SER A 59 -49.68 -11.26 13.58
C SER A 59 -48.75 -10.14 13.13
N SER A 60 -47.49 -10.20 13.56
CA SER A 60 -46.46 -9.23 13.17
C SER A 60 -46.16 -9.26 11.66
N GLN A 61 -46.23 -10.42 10.99
CA GLN A 61 -45.99 -10.50 9.55
C GLN A 61 -47.16 -9.94 8.73
N VAL A 62 -48.39 -10.07 9.26
CA VAL A 62 -49.58 -9.45 8.65
C VAL A 62 -49.49 -7.93 8.76
N GLU A 63 -49.12 -7.41 9.93
CA GLU A 63 -48.88 -5.97 10.14
C GLU A 63 -47.72 -5.44 9.26
N GLU A 64 -46.64 -6.22 9.10
CA GLU A 64 -45.55 -5.88 8.17
C GLU A 64 -46.02 -5.82 6.71
N LEU A 65 -46.96 -6.68 6.30
CA LEU A 65 -47.54 -6.65 4.96
C LEU A 65 -48.46 -5.44 4.75
N ASP A 66 -49.22 -5.02 5.76
CA ASP A 66 -50.00 -3.77 5.72
C ASP A 66 -49.08 -2.56 5.53
N GLY A 67 -48.03 -2.45 6.35
CA GLY A 67 -47.04 -1.38 6.21
C GLY A 67 -46.32 -1.43 4.85
N ALA A 68 -46.05 -2.62 4.30
CA ALA A 68 -45.46 -2.77 2.98
C ALA A 68 -46.41 -2.31 1.85
N LEU A 69 -47.72 -2.52 1.99
CA LEU A 69 -48.72 -2.02 1.05
C LEU A 69 -48.76 -0.48 1.05
N ASP A 70 -48.73 0.15 2.22
CA ASP A 70 -48.68 1.61 2.34
C ASP A 70 -47.39 2.20 1.75
N GLU A 71 -46.25 1.55 2.02
CA GLU A 71 -44.97 1.91 1.41
C GLU A 71 -44.97 1.76 -0.12
N LEU A 72 -45.62 0.72 -0.65
CA LEU A 72 -45.79 0.52 -2.10
C LEU A 72 -46.67 1.63 -2.71
N GLU A 73 -47.79 1.98 -2.09
CA GLU A 73 -48.70 3.03 -2.58
C GLU A 73 -48.02 4.40 -2.58
N SER A 74 -47.22 4.68 -1.54
CA SER A 74 -46.40 5.91 -1.42
C SER A 74 -45.10 5.91 -2.23
N ASN A 75 -44.87 4.90 -3.08
CA ASN A 75 -43.68 4.76 -3.94
C ASN A 75 -42.34 4.69 -3.16
N ARG A 76 -42.34 4.19 -1.93
CA ARG A 76 -41.14 4.01 -1.09
C ARG A 76 -40.26 2.84 -1.53
N PHE A 77 -40.84 1.89 -2.28
CA PHE A 77 -40.15 0.84 -3.03
C PHE A 77 -41.02 0.38 -4.20
N VAL A 78 -40.46 -0.46 -5.08
CA VAL A 78 -41.21 -1.19 -6.12
C VAL A 78 -41.04 -2.69 -5.92
N LEU A 79 -42.07 -3.47 -6.26
CA LEU A 79 -41.99 -4.93 -6.28
C LEU A 79 -41.57 -5.39 -7.68
N GLY A 80 -40.83 -6.48 -7.76
CA GLY A 80 -40.48 -7.08 -9.05
C GLY A 80 -40.09 -8.53 -8.93
N GLU A 81 -40.14 -9.20 -10.07
CA GLU A 81 -39.76 -10.59 -10.21
C GLU A 81 -38.23 -10.69 -10.37
N HIS A 82 -37.60 -11.18 -9.31
CA HIS A 82 -36.16 -11.42 -9.24
C HIS A 82 -35.82 -12.87 -9.57
N HIS A 83 -34.68 -13.05 -10.22
CA HIS A 83 -34.10 -14.35 -10.52
C HIS A 83 -32.57 -14.27 -10.42
N LEU A 84 -31.98 -15.30 -9.82
CA LEU A 84 -30.54 -15.43 -9.65
C LEU A 84 -30.07 -16.79 -10.13
N THR A 85 -29.01 -16.79 -10.93
CA THR A 85 -28.26 -17.99 -11.31
C THR A 85 -26.78 -17.81 -11.05
N LEU A 86 -26.14 -18.90 -10.63
CA LEU A 86 -24.69 -18.98 -10.48
C LEU A 86 -24.17 -20.18 -11.27
N SER A 87 -23.47 -19.91 -12.37
CA SER A 87 -22.76 -20.90 -13.16
C SER A 87 -21.32 -21.01 -12.64
N VAL A 88 -20.82 -22.22 -12.44
CA VAL A 88 -19.48 -22.50 -11.92
C VAL A 88 -18.75 -23.37 -12.94
N PHE A 89 -17.50 -23.05 -13.23
CA PHE A 89 -16.68 -23.73 -14.22
C PHE A 89 -15.47 -24.38 -13.55
N ALA A 90 -14.98 -25.45 -14.16
CA ALA A 90 -13.75 -26.13 -13.75
C ALA A 90 -13.23 -27.01 -14.90
N PRO A 91 -11.91 -27.28 -14.96
CA PRO A 91 -11.33 -28.13 -16.00
C PRO A 91 -11.62 -29.62 -15.81
N SER A 92 -12.02 -30.06 -14.60
CA SER A 92 -12.33 -31.45 -14.30
C SER A 92 -13.61 -31.59 -13.45
N VAL A 93 -14.24 -32.76 -13.49
CA VAL A 93 -15.44 -33.08 -12.68
C VAL A 93 -15.14 -33.03 -11.18
N LYS A 94 -13.94 -33.43 -10.78
CA LYS A 94 -13.48 -33.39 -9.39
C LYS A 94 -13.42 -31.94 -8.90
N ASP A 95 -12.71 -31.08 -9.64
CA ASP A 95 -12.58 -29.66 -9.30
C ASP A 95 -13.93 -28.94 -9.33
N LEU A 96 -14.81 -29.31 -10.27
CA LEU A 96 -16.17 -28.78 -10.33
C LEU A 96 -16.95 -29.11 -9.07
N THR A 97 -16.82 -30.33 -8.55
CA THR A 97 -17.52 -30.76 -7.33
C THR A 97 -17.06 -29.95 -6.12
N ASP A 98 -15.75 -29.72 -6.00
CA ASP A 98 -15.17 -28.90 -4.93
C ASP A 98 -15.59 -27.43 -5.04
N ASN A 99 -15.56 -26.87 -6.26
CA ASN A 99 -15.98 -25.49 -6.52
C ASN A 99 -17.48 -25.29 -6.25
N LEU A 100 -18.32 -26.26 -6.63
CA LEU A 100 -19.76 -26.23 -6.35
C LEU A 100 -20.02 -26.25 -4.83
N ALA A 101 -19.27 -27.04 -4.05
CA ALA A 101 -19.41 -27.07 -2.59
C ALA A 101 -19.08 -25.70 -1.97
N LYS A 102 -17.98 -25.07 -2.40
CA LYS A 102 -17.57 -23.72 -1.96
C LYS A 102 -18.60 -22.66 -2.35
N ALA A 103 -19.05 -22.67 -3.61
CA ALA A 103 -20.06 -21.75 -4.12
C ALA A 103 -21.39 -21.87 -3.36
N ARG A 104 -21.84 -23.11 -3.11
CA ARG A 104 -23.06 -23.37 -2.33
C ARG A 104 -22.94 -22.80 -0.92
N SER A 105 -21.82 -23.03 -0.24
CA SER A 105 -21.57 -22.49 1.09
C SER A 105 -21.69 -20.96 1.12
N GLN A 106 -21.09 -20.26 0.15
CA GLN A 106 -21.18 -18.80 0.04
C GLN A 106 -22.62 -18.32 -0.17
N LEU A 107 -23.38 -18.96 -1.05
CA LEU A 107 -24.79 -18.61 -1.29
C LEU A 107 -25.68 -18.90 -0.06
N THR A 108 -25.43 -20.00 0.66
CA THR A 108 -26.21 -20.37 1.85
C THR A 108 -25.87 -19.56 3.09
N ASN A 109 -24.66 -19.02 3.20
CA ASN A 109 -24.27 -18.10 4.29
C ASN A 109 -25.14 -16.83 4.32
N GLY A 110 -25.76 -16.48 3.18
CA GLY A 110 -26.75 -15.41 3.09
C GLY A 110 -28.15 -15.79 3.61
N GLY A 111 -28.38 -17.03 4.05
CA GLY A 111 -29.67 -17.52 4.51
C GLY A 111 -30.61 -18.01 3.41
N ALA A 112 -30.15 -18.09 2.16
CA ALA A 112 -30.92 -18.63 1.04
C ALA A 112 -30.87 -20.16 1.04
N VAL A 113 -31.96 -20.80 0.62
CA VAL A 113 -31.93 -22.23 0.25
C VAL A 113 -31.57 -22.31 -1.23
N VAL A 114 -30.48 -22.99 -1.54
CA VAL A 114 -29.90 -23.05 -2.88
C VAL A 114 -30.15 -24.42 -3.51
N ALA A 115 -30.66 -24.43 -4.74
CA ALA A 115 -30.85 -25.64 -5.54
C ALA A 115 -29.78 -25.72 -6.64
N ARG A 116 -29.24 -26.93 -6.85
CA ARG A 116 -28.46 -27.25 -8.05
C ARG A 116 -29.44 -27.61 -9.15
N GLU A 117 -29.34 -26.94 -10.29
CA GLU A 117 -30.16 -27.26 -11.45
C GLU A 117 -29.64 -28.52 -12.16
N ASP A 118 -30.56 -29.46 -12.47
CA ASP A 118 -30.30 -30.67 -13.25
C ASP A 118 -31.12 -30.68 -14.57
N LEU A 119 -32.43 -30.95 -14.52
CA LEU A 119 -33.36 -30.95 -15.63
C LEU A 119 -33.55 -29.54 -16.19
N GLY A 120 -33.51 -28.53 -15.31
CA GLY A 120 -33.61 -27.12 -15.66
C GLY A 120 -32.30 -26.47 -16.10
N LEU A 121 -31.21 -27.24 -16.26
CA LEU A 121 -29.88 -26.69 -16.49
C LEU A 121 -29.78 -25.81 -17.75
N GLU A 122 -30.37 -26.27 -18.86
CA GLU A 122 -30.38 -25.51 -20.12
C GLU A 122 -31.17 -24.19 -19.98
N ALA A 123 -32.37 -24.24 -19.40
CA ALA A 123 -33.17 -23.04 -19.15
C ALA A 123 -32.42 -22.07 -18.22
N ALA A 124 -31.83 -22.56 -17.13
CA ALA A 124 -31.03 -21.76 -16.21
C ALA A 124 -29.82 -21.11 -16.89
N TRP A 125 -29.20 -21.80 -17.86
CA TRP A 125 -28.12 -21.23 -18.66
C TRP A 125 -28.60 -20.07 -19.53
N TRP A 126 -29.69 -20.27 -20.29
CA TRP A 126 -30.25 -19.25 -21.19
C TRP A 126 -30.87 -18.06 -20.44
N ALA A 127 -31.37 -18.27 -19.23
CA ALA A 127 -31.91 -17.23 -18.37
C ALA A 127 -30.87 -16.19 -17.92
N GLN A 128 -29.57 -16.46 -18.11
CA GLN A 128 -28.49 -15.51 -17.85
C GLN A 128 -28.45 -14.37 -18.88
N LEU A 129 -29.00 -14.57 -20.08
CA LEU A 129 -28.99 -13.56 -21.13
C LEU A 129 -30.08 -12.51 -20.90
N PRO A 130 -29.80 -11.21 -21.15
CA PRO A 130 -30.81 -10.16 -21.07
C PRO A 130 -32.03 -10.47 -21.96
N GLY A 131 -33.24 -10.21 -21.45
CA GLY A 131 -34.50 -10.40 -22.19
C GLY A 131 -35.04 -11.83 -22.22
N ASN A 132 -34.27 -12.84 -21.77
CA ASN A 132 -34.69 -14.25 -21.75
C ASN A 132 -35.58 -14.61 -20.54
N PHE A 133 -36.55 -13.76 -20.22
CA PHE A 133 -37.37 -13.91 -19.00
C PHE A 133 -38.18 -15.20 -18.95
N ARG A 134 -38.57 -15.75 -20.11
CA ARG A 134 -39.29 -17.04 -20.22
C ARG A 134 -38.54 -18.24 -19.63
N TYR A 135 -37.22 -18.15 -19.51
CA TYR A 135 -36.38 -19.24 -19.01
C TYR A 135 -36.06 -19.12 -17.52
N ARG A 136 -36.50 -18.04 -16.85
CA ARG A 136 -36.23 -17.79 -15.42
C ARG A 136 -37.05 -18.73 -14.56
N ALA A 137 -36.46 -19.88 -14.21
CA ALA A 137 -37.04 -20.79 -13.23
C ALA A 137 -36.88 -20.24 -11.80
N ARG A 138 -37.83 -20.54 -10.90
CA ARG A 138 -37.74 -20.19 -9.46
C ARG A 138 -37.55 -18.70 -9.19
N SER A 139 -38.12 -17.85 -10.04
CA SER A 139 -38.19 -16.43 -9.78
C SER A 139 -39.03 -16.14 -8.54
N GLY A 140 -38.72 -15.04 -7.84
CA GLY A 140 -39.42 -14.62 -6.63
C GLY A 140 -39.75 -13.14 -6.66
N ALA A 141 -40.95 -12.79 -6.21
CA ALA A 141 -41.34 -11.40 -6.04
C ALA A 141 -40.62 -10.82 -4.80
N ILE A 142 -39.73 -9.85 -5.02
CA ILE A 142 -39.00 -9.16 -3.96
C ILE A 142 -39.09 -7.64 -4.18
N THR A 143 -38.80 -6.87 -3.13
CA THR A 143 -38.74 -5.41 -3.26
C THR A 143 -37.45 -4.97 -3.94
N SER A 144 -37.45 -3.76 -4.53
CA SER A 144 -36.24 -3.13 -5.06
C SER A 144 -35.15 -2.96 -4.00
N ARG A 145 -35.52 -2.81 -2.71
CA ARG A 145 -34.56 -2.76 -1.60
C ARG A 145 -33.86 -4.11 -1.41
N ASN A 146 -34.60 -5.22 -1.48
CA ASN A 146 -34.02 -6.55 -1.40
C ASN A 146 -33.10 -6.83 -2.60
N PHE A 147 -33.53 -6.44 -3.80
CA PHE A 147 -32.72 -6.57 -5.00
C PHE A 147 -31.41 -5.78 -4.90
N ALA A 148 -31.47 -4.52 -4.45
CA ALA A 148 -30.28 -3.70 -4.21
C ALA A 148 -29.34 -4.32 -3.17
N ALA A 149 -29.87 -4.94 -2.11
CA ALA A 149 -29.07 -5.63 -1.11
C ALA A 149 -28.38 -6.90 -1.65
N LEU A 150 -29.06 -7.63 -2.56
CA LEU A 150 -28.54 -8.84 -3.19
C LEU A 150 -27.53 -8.56 -4.32
N SER A 151 -27.54 -7.36 -4.90
CA SER A 151 -26.70 -6.99 -6.05
C SER A 151 -25.47 -6.19 -5.61
N PRO A 152 -24.30 -6.82 -5.40
CA PRO A 152 -23.07 -6.08 -5.10
C PRO A 152 -22.60 -5.32 -6.36
N PHE A 153 -22.74 -4.00 -6.36
CA PHE A 153 -22.17 -3.11 -7.40
C PHE A 153 -20.74 -2.65 -7.10
N HIS A 154 -20.13 -3.16 -6.02
CA HIS A 154 -18.76 -2.82 -5.63
C HIS A 154 -17.81 -3.93 -6.05
N SER A 155 -16.60 -3.52 -6.42
CA SER A 155 -15.46 -4.43 -6.63
C SER A 155 -14.30 -3.98 -5.75
N TYR A 156 -13.29 -4.82 -5.63
CA TYR A 156 -12.06 -4.46 -4.93
C TYR A 156 -11.33 -3.36 -5.68
N PRO A 157 -10.58 -2.48 -4.99
CA PRO A 157 -9.75 -1.49 -5.66
C PRO A 157 -8.82 -2.20 -6.64
N VAL A 158 -8.88 -1.80 -7.90
CA VAL A 158 -8.01 -2.34 -8.96
C VAL A 158 -6.75 -1.49 -9.11
N GLY A 159 -6.75 -0.26 -8.55
CA GLY A 159 -5.67 0.70 -8.77
C GLY A 159 -5.69 1.25 -10.20
N ARG A 160 -4.58 1.85 -10.63
CA ARG A 160 -4.41 2.39 -11.99
C ARG A 160 -3.24 1.71 -12.67
N LYS A 161 -3.53 1.02 -13.77
CA LYS A 161 -2.51 0.29 -14.55
C LYS A 161 -1.52 1.24 -15.24
N ASP A 162 -2.04 2.32 -15.81
CA ASP A 162 -1.29 3.29 -16.62
C ASP A 162 -1.73 4.72 -16.26
N GLY A 163 -0.97 5.73 -16.69
CA GLY A 163 -1.26 7.14 -16.43
C GLY A 163 -1.04 7.56 -14.96
N ASN A 164 -0.14 6.89 -14.26
CA ASN A 164 0.36 7.29 -12.95
C ASN A 164 1.50 8.30 -13.09
N GLU A 165 1.97 8.86 -11.97
CA GLU A 165 3.06 9.84 -11.94
C GLU A 165 4.33 9.37 -12.66
N TRP A 166 4.65 8.07 -12.54
CA TRP A 166 5.77 7.43 -13.24
C TRP A 166 5.35 6.62 -14.47
N GLY A 167 4.12 6.82 -14.96
CA GLY A 167 3.55 6.11 -16.10
C GLY A 167 2.85 4.79 -15.71
N PRO A 168 3.36 3.61 -16.09
CA PRO A 168 2.78 2.32 -15.69
C PRO A 168 2.80 2.10 -14.17
N ALA A 169 1.95 1.20 -13.68
CA ALA A 169 1.93 0.82 -12.28
C ALA A 169 3.24 0.18 -11.84
N VAL A 170 3.72 0.50 -10.63
CA VAL A 170 4.96 -0.07 -10.09
C VAL A 170 4.89 -1.59 -10.05
N ALA A 171 3.83 -2.16 -9.46
CA ALA A 171 3.67 -3.60 -9.34
C ALA A 171 2.22 -4.02 -9.56
N MET A 172 2.03 -5.24 -10.06
CA MET A 172 0.73 -5.92 -10.01
C MET A 172 0.72 -6.83 -8.79
N LEU A 173 -0.12 -6.50 -7.82
CA LEU A 173 -0.39 -7.29 -6.63
C LEU A 173 -1.74 -8.00 -6.77
N LYS A 174 -2.06 -8.84 -5.78
CA LYS A 174 -3.31 -9.58 -5.72
C LYS A 174 -4.18 -9.02 -4.59
N THR A 175 -5.43 -8.69 -4.90
CA THR A 175 -6.42 -8.31 -3.88
C THR A 175 -6.87 -9.54 -3.07
N ALA A 176 -7.61 -9.32 -1.99
CA ALA A 176 -8.21 -10.41 -1.22
C ALA A 176 -9.20 -11.27 -2.04
N SER A 177 -9.81 -10.72 -3.11
CA SER A 177 -10.64 -11.50 -4.05
C SER A 177 -9.86 -12.24 -5.12
N GLY A 178 -8.55 -12.01 -5.19
CA GLY A 178 -7.71 -12.58 -6.22
C GLY A 178 -7.71 -11.82 -7.54
N SER A 179 -8.36 -10.66 -7.61
CA SER A 179 -8.24 -9.74 -8.73
C SER A 179 -6.89 -9.02 -8.73
N PRO A 180 -6.43 -8.50 -9.89
CA PRO A 180 -5.23 -7.67 -9.93
C PRO A 180 -5.43 -6.36 -9.17
N PHE A 181 -4.37 -5.90 -8.51
CA PHE A 181 -4.23 -4.57 -7.93
C PHE A 181 -2.96 -3.91 -8.48
N TYR A 182 -3.13 -2.84 -9.23
CA TYR A 182 -2.04 -2.05 -9.82
C TYR A 182 -1.53 -1.04 -8.79
N PHE A 183 -0.50 -1.45 -8.06
CA PHE A 183 0.11 -0.70 -6.97
C PHE A 183 0.99 0.45 -7.49
N ASN A 184 0.85 1.61 -6.82
CA ASN A 184 1.66 2.80 -7.01
C ASN A 184 1.89 3.45 -5.65
N PHE A 185 3.03 4.12 -5.47
CA PHE A 185 3.35 4.86 -4.25
C PHE A 185 2.53 6.15 -4.10
N HIS A 186 2.11 6.72 -5.22
CA HIS A 186 1.51 8.06 -5.25
C HIS A 186 0.04 8.04 -4.87
N HIS A 187 -0.34 9.01 -4.04
CA HIS A 187 -1.70 9.50 -3.93
C HIS A 187 -1.73 10.95 -4.43
N GLY A 188 -2.20 11.15 -5.66
CA GLY A 188 -1.96 12.41 -6.37
C GLY A 188 -0.51 12.47 -6.82
N ASP A 189 0.21 13.51 -6.38
CA ASP A 189 1.63 13.79 -6.63
C ASP A 189 2.55 13.35 -5.47
N LEU A 190 1.99 12.92 -4.34
CA LEU A 190 2.76 12.56 -3.13
C LEU A 190 3.01 11.05 -3.04
N GLY A 191 4.30 10.64 -3.09
CA GLY A 191 4.76 9.25 -3.12
C GLY A 191 5.30 8.70 -1.79
N ASN A 192 4.56 8.82 -0.68
CA ASN A 192 4.99 8.33 0.63
C ASN A 192 4.42 6.94 0.95
N THR A 193 5.22 6.04 1.53
CA THR A 193 4.76 4.71 1.95
C THR A 193 5.36 4.32 3.29
N PHE A 194 4.51 3.76 4.16
CA PHE A 194 4.88 3.27 5.47
C PHE A 194 4.70 1.75 5.52
N VAL A 195 5.77 1.05 5.87
CA VAL A 195 5.78 -0.41 6.05
C VAL A 195 6.11 -0.72 7.51
N CYS A 196 5.19 -1.36 8.22
CA CYS A 196 5.36 -1.74 9.62
C CYS A 196 5.09 -3.22 9.87
N GLY A 197 5.68 -3.74 10.94
CA GLY A 197 5.55 -5.15 11.33
C GLY A 197 6.67 -5.59 12.27
N PRO A 198 6.49 -6.70 13.00
CA PRO A 198 7.52 -7.23 13.89
C PRO A 198 8.77 -7.70 13.12
N SER A 199 9.88 -7.92 13.81
CA SER A 199 11.06 -8.55 13.21
C SER A 199 10.70 -9.91 12.61
N GLY A 200 11.25 -10.23 11.43
CA GLY A 200 10.94 -11.47 10.72
C GLY A 200 9.61 -11.47 9.93
N SER A 201 8.81 -10.40 9.95
CA SER A 201 7.52 -10.35 9.22
C SER A 201 7.64 -10.14 7.71
N GLY A 202 8.86 -10.08 7.16
CA GLY A 202 9.09 -9.86 5.73
C GLY A 202 9.13 -8.39 5.28
N LYS A 203 9.33 -7.42 6.20
CA LYS A 203 9.43 -5.99 5.85
C LYS A 203 10.50 -5.70 4.77
N THR A 204 11.70 -6.22 4.96
CA THR A 204 12.79 -6.04 4.00
C THR A 204 12.48 -6.72 2.66
N VAL A 205 11.78 -7.85 2.69
CA VAL A 205 11.37 -8.57 1.47
C VAL A 205 10.40 -7.72 0.65
N ILE A 206 9.38 -7.13 1.28
CA ILE A 206 8.41 -6.30 0.55
C ILE A 206 9.05 -4.99 0.06
N LEU A 207 9.95 -4.37 0.84
CA LEU A 207 10.69 -3.18 0.41
C LEU A 207 11.57 -3.48 -0.81
N ASN A 208 12.41 -4.52 -0.74
CA ASN A 208 13.28 -4.91 -1.86
C ASN A 208 12.46 -5.32 -3.09
N PHE A 209 11.32 -6.00 -2.90
CA PHE A 209 10.38 -6.28 -3.99
C PHE A 209 9.92 -4.96 -4.63
N MET A 210 9.38 -4.02 -3.87
CA MET A 210 8.86 -2.77 -4.41
C MET A 210 9.96 -1.96 -5.14
N LEU A 211 11.17 -1.89 -4.58
CA LEU A 211 12.31 -1.21 -5.21
C LEU A 211 12.76 -1.91 -6.50
N SER A 212 12.80 -3.25 -6.53
CA SER A 212 13.10 -3.99 -7.78
C SER A 212 12.08 -3.71 -8.88
N GLN A 213 10.81 -3.56 -8.51
CA GLN A 213 9.76 -3.21 -9.45
C GLN A 213 9.85 -1.75 -9.92
N LEU A 214 10.50 -0.89 -9.13
CA LEU A 214 10.74 0.49 -9.50
C LEU A 214 11.85 0.66 -10.53
N GLU A 215 12.79 -0.28 -10.67
CA GLU A 215 13.91 -0.16 -11.61
C GLU A 215 13.47 0.14 -13.05
N LYS A 216 12.30 -0.36 -13.47
CA LYS A 216 11.74 -0.07 -14.80
C LYS A 216 11.39 1.40 -15.03
N HIS A 217 11.32 2.20 -13.97
CA HIS A 217 11.12 3.65 -14.00
C HIS A 217 12.43 4.43 -13.89
N ASP A 218 13.58 3.76 -13.95
CA ASP A 218 14.92 4.35 -13.92
C ASP A 218 15.18 5.33 -12.74
N PRO A 219 14.81 4.96 -11.49
CA PRO A 219 14.86 5.85 -10.34
C PRO A 219 16.29 6.05 -9.82
N HIS A 220 16.51 7.15 -9.11
CA HIS A 220 17.62 7.28 -8.18
C HIS A 220 17.15 6.80 -6.80
N MET A 221 17.87 5.86 -6.21
CA MET A 221 17.50 5.17 -4.97
C MET A 221 18.65 5.27 -3.97
N VAL A 222 18.32 5.67 -2.74
CA VAL A 222 19.22 5.63 -1.60
C VAL A 222 18.59 4.75 -0.53
N PHE A 223 19.31 3.73 -0.07
CA PHE A 223 18.84 2.76 0.90
C PHE A 223 19.71 2.79 2.16
N PHE A 224 19.10 3.18 3.27
CA PHE A 224 19.71 3.13 4.59
C PHE A 224 19.38 1.80 5.24
N ASP A 225 20.37 0.92 5.32
CA ASP A 225 20.19 -0.47 5.71
C ASP A 225 20.65 -0.74 7.15
N LYS A 226 20.04 -1.75 7.76
CA LYS A 226 20.45 -2.32 9.04
C LYS A 226 20.46 -3.84 8.92
N ASP A 227 21.49 -4.45 9.49
CA ASP A 227 21.79 -5.88 9.46
C ASP A 227 22.03 -6.45 8.05
N ARG A 228 22.44 -5.60 7.09
CA ARG A 228 22.74 -5.98 5.70
C ARG A 228 21.58 -6.64 4.94
N GLY A 229 20.34 -6.25 5.23
CA GLY A 229 19.15 -6.82 4.61
C GLY A 229 18.98 -6.51 3.12
N ALA A 230 19.62 -5.46 2.61
CA ALA A 230 19.52 -5.02 1.21
C ALA A 230 20.81 -5.22 0.40
N ASP A 231 21.91 -5.65 1.02
CA ASP A 231 23.24 -5.75 0.37
C ASP A 231 23.21 -6.54 -0.95
N LEU A 232 22.68 -7.76 -0.90
CA LEU A 232 22.58 -8.62 -2.09
C LEU A 232 21.70 -8.00 -3.17
N PHE A 233 20.61 -7.33 -2.78
CA PHE A 233 19.70 -6.69 -3.73
C PHE A 233 20.35 -5.48 -4.39
N VAL A 234 20.94 -4.57 -3.62
CA VAL A 234 21.64 -3.38 -4.14
C VAL A 234 22.71 -3.79 -5.16
N ARG A 235 23.53 -4.80 -4.83
CA ARG A 235 24.55 -5.31 -5.76
C ARG A 235 23.96 -5.96 -7.01
N ALA A 236 22.88 -6.74 -6.86
CA ALA A 236 22.21 -7.38 -7.99
C ALA A 236 21.58 -6.36 -8.95
N ALA A 237 21.08 -5.25 -8.41
CA ALA A 237 20.55 -4.10 -9.15
C ALA A 237 21.67 -3.18 -9.71
N SER A 238 22.93 -3.66 -9.76
CA SER A 238 24.11 -2.90 -10.20
C SER A 238 24.37 -1.60 -9.41
N GLY A 239 23.87 -1.55 -8.18
CA GLY A 239 24.11 -0.46 -7.24
C GLY A 239 25.42 -0.62 -6.46
N THR A 240 25.77 0.45 -5.74
CA THR A 240 26.94 0.49 -4.84
C THR A 240 26.48 0.32 -3.40
N TYR A 241 26.96 -0.73 -2.73
CA TYR A 241 26.68 -0.98 -1.31
C TYR A 241 27.92 -0.74 -0.45
N LEU A 242 27.84 0.24 0.46
CA LEU A 242 28.93 0.74 1.29
C LEU A 242 28.71 0.36 2.76
N PRO A 243 29.45 -0.63 3.27
CA PRO A 243 29.39 -0.97 4.68
C PRO A 243 30.20 0.02 5.53
N LEU A 244 29.52 0.85 6.32
CA LEU A 244 30.17 1.85 7.17
C LEU A 244 30.47 1.27 8.55
N LYS A 245 31.75 1.03 8.83
CA LYS A 245 32.23 0.35 10.04
C LYS A 245 33.05 1.26 10.94
N ASN A 246 32.91 1.09 12.25
CA ASN A 246 33.68 1.82 13.24
C ASN A 246 35.19 1.54 13.07
N GLY A 247 35.99 2.61 13.05
CA GLY A 247 37.45 2.54 12.94
C GLY A 247 37.98 2.21 11.54
N THR A 248 37.10 2.04 10.55
CA THR A 248 37.48 1.82 9.15
C THR A 248 37.21 3.10 8.34
N PRO A 249 38.14 3.56 7.48
CA PRO A 249 37.90 4.70 6.60
C PRO A 249 36.53 4.62 5.91
N THR A 250 35.68 5.60 6.15
CA THR A 250 34.29 5.64 5.61
C THR A 250 34.26 6.00 4.12
N GLY A 251 35.32 6.64 3.62
CA GLY A 251 35.33 7.28 2.30
C GLY A 251 34.60 8.63 2.28
N CYS A 252 34.13 9.17 3.41
CA CYS A 252 33.52 10.50 3.43
C CYS A 252 34.61 11.58 3.49
N ALA A 253 34.52 12.58 2.61
CA ALA A 253 35.37 13.77 2.63
C ALA A 253 34.57 15.03 2.21
N PRO A 254 33.65 15.54 3.07
CA PRO A 254 32.74 16.65 2.74
C PRO A 254 33.42 17.90 2.19
N LEU A 255 34.58 18.27 2.76
CA LEU A 255 35.34 19.46 2.34
C LEU A 255 35.93 19.33 0.93
N LYS A 256 35.96 18.11 0.37
CA LYS A 256 36.40 17.79 -0.99
C LYS A 256 35.24 17.45 -1.91
N GLY A 257 34.27 16.69 -1.43
CA GLY A 257 33.13 16.19 -2.20
C GLY A 257 32.14 17.29 -2.59
N LEU A 258 31.98 18.30 -1.74
CA LEU A 258 31.09 19.43 -2.02
C LEU A 258 31.86 20.61 -2.66
N GLU A 259 31.35 21.08 -3.80
CA GLU A 259 31.77 22.37 -4.35
C GLU A 259 31.43 23.49 -3.37
N LEU A 260 32.30 24.49 -3.23
CA LEU A 260 32.12 25.60 -2.28
C LEU A 260 31.15 26.66 -2.80
N THR A 261 29.93 26.25 -3.18
CA THR A 261 28.81 27.15 -3.49
C THR A 261 28.28 27.81 -2.22
N PRO A 262 27.56 28.96 -2.29
CA PRO A 262 26.97 29.58 -1.11
C PRO A 262 26.13 28.62 -0.26
N GLU A 263 25.33 27.76 -0.89
CA GLU A 263 24.48 26.78 -0.22
C GLU A 263 25.32 25.72 0.52
N ASN A 264 26.32 25.16 -0.16
CA ASN A 264 27.19 24.14 0.42
C ASN A 264 28.07 24.70 1.54
N LYS A 265 28.51 25.96 1.44
CA LYS A 265 29.25 26.62 2.53
C LYS A 265 28.42 26.74 3.80
N VAL A 266 27.13 27.10 3.68
CA VAL A 266 26.21 27.15 4.82
C VAL A 266 26.03 25.76 5.44
N PHE A 267 25.84 24.73 4.60
CA PHE A 267 25.76 23.36 5.06
C PHE A 267 27.04 22.91 5.78
N LEU A 268 28.21 23.14 5.18
CA LEU A 268 29.51 22.79 5.75
C LEU A 268 29.74 23.53 7.07
N ALA A 269 29.32 24.78 7.21
CA ALA A 269 29.44 25.53 8.47
C ALA A 269 28.59 24.90 9.58
N GLN A 270 27.34 24.54 9.27
CA GLN A 270 26.46 23.84 10.21
C GLN A 270 26.98 22.43 10.53
N TRP A 271 27.58 21.76 9.56
CA TRP A 271 28.16 20.43 9.73
C TRP A 271 29.41 20.47 10.60
N ILE A 272 30.34 21.40 10.36
CA ILE A 272 31.50 21.65 11.23
C ILE A 272 31.06 22.02 12.64
N ALA A 273 30.02 22.86 12.78
CA ALA A 273 29.43 23.19 14.08
C ALA A 273 28.93 21.94 14.83
N LYS A 274 28.36 20.95 14.13
CA LYS A 274 27.99 19.64 14.74
C LYS A 274 29.21 18.84 15.19
N LEU A 275 30.34 18.93 14.48
CA LEU A 275 31.58 18.21 14.87
C LEU A 275 32.24 18.77 16.14
N VAL A 276 32.13 20.08 16.37
CA VAL A 276 32.79 20.77 17.50
C VAL A 276 31.84 21.12 18.65
N GLY A 277 30.54 21.08 18.39
CA GLY A 277 29.49 21.32 19.38
C GLY A 277 29.35 20.16 20.36
N SER A 278 28.89 20.46 21.57
CA SER A 278 28.55 19.45 22.57
C SER A 278 27.30 19.89 23.33
N LYS A 279 26.61 18.93 23.98
CA LYS A 279 25.48 19.25 24.88
C LYS A 279 25.87 20.17 26.04
N SER A 280 27.15 20.22 26.39
CA SER A 280 27.67 20.99 27.52
C SER A 280 28.18 22.38 27.14
N ARG A 281 28.37 22.68 25.85
CA ARG A 281 28.89 23.97 25.41
C ARG A 281 28.35 24.35 24.04
N GLU A 282 27.41 25.29 24.05
CA GLU A 282 26.89 25.93 22.84
C GLU A 282 27.97 26.78 22.16
N LEU A 283 27.88 26.87 20.82
CA LEU A 283 28.76 27.72 20.02
C LEU A 283 28.24 29.15 20.06
N SER A 284 29.15 30.09 20.27
CA SER A 284 28.83 31.52 20.22
C SER A 284 28.66 32.01 18.78
N VAL A 285 28.09 33.22 18.62
CA VAL A 285 28.03 33.89 17.31
C VAL A 285 29.43 34.10 16.72
N SER A 286 30.44 34.34 17.57
CA SER A 286 31.82 34.45 17.11
C SER A 286 32.33 33.12 16.58
N ASP A 287 32.06 32.01 17.28
CA ASP A 287 32.48 30.67 16.83
C ASP A 287 31.88 30.34 15.45
N LEU A 288 30.60 30.62 15.25
CA LEU A 288 29.93 30.39 13.97
C LEU A 288 30.52 31.25 12.85
N ARG A 289 30.86 32.51 13.14
CA ARG A 289 31.53 33.41 12.18
C ARG A 289 32.93 32.91 11.83
N ASP A 290 33.67 32.41 12.83
CA ASP A 290 35.03 31.90 12.63
C ASP A 290 35.01 30.59 11.81
N ILE A 291 34.03 29.71 12.02
CA ILE A 291 33.80 28.52 11.18
C ILE A 291 33.50 28.92 9.74
N ALA A 292 32.60 29.90 9.52
CA ALA A 292 32.26 30.37 8.18
C ALA A 292 33.48 30.97 7.47
N GLY A 293 34.25 31.82 8.17
CA GLY A 293 35.48 32.40 7.64
C GLY A 293 36.55 31.35 7.31
N ALA A 294 36.66 30.28 8.13
CA ALA A 294 37.58 29.18 7.85
C ALA A 294 37.17 28.39 6.59
N ILE A 295 35.88 28.19 6.36
CA ILE A 295 35.36 27.55 5.13
C ILE A 295 35.63 28.43 3.91
N ASP A 296 35.48 29.74 4.03
CA ASP A 296 35.84 30.67 2.95
C ASP A 296 37.34 30.58 2.62
N GLY A 297 38.20 30.46 3.62
CA GLY A 297 39.64 30.26 3.43
C GLY A 297 40.01 28.99 2.64
N LEU A 298 39.17 27.95 2.66
CA LEU A 298 39.40 26.74 1.85
C LEU A 298 39.25 26.99 0.34
N ALA A 299 38.62 28.09 -0.08
CA ALA A 299 38.48 28.44 -1.50
C ALA A 299 39.85 28.69 -2.17
N ASP A 300 40.84 29.15 -1.40
CA ASP A 300 42.20 29.40 -1.87
C ASP A 300 43.00 28.09 -2.08
N LEU A 301 42.45 26.96 -1.64
CA LEU A 301 43.06 25.64 -1.76
C LEU A 301 42.46 24.84 -2.93
N THR A 302 43.33 24.10 -3.61
CA THR A 302 42.94 23.01 -4.51
C THR A 302 42.10 21.99 -3.76
N VAL A 303 41.11 21.38 -4.42
CA VAL A 303 40.18 20.39 -3.82
C VAL A 303 40.92 19.32 -3.01
N GLN A 304 42.02 18.78 -3.53
CA GLN A 304 42.80 17.71 -2.89
C GLN A 304 43.41 18.13 -1.53
N ARG A 305 43.62 19.43 -1.32
CA ARG A 305 44.20 19.99 -0.09
C ARG A 305 43.15 20.41 0.94
N ARG A 306 41.86 20.37 0.60
CA ARG A 306 40.76 20.71 1.51
C ARG A 306 40.54 19.56 2.50
N THR A 307 41.22 19.64 3.64
CA THR A 307 41.17 18.67 4.74
C THR A 307 40.70 19.36 6.01
N ILE A 308 40.28 18.60 7.02
CA ILE A 308 39.95 19.16 8.34
C ILE A 308 41.19 19.81 8.97
N GLY A 309 42.38 19.23 8.75
CA GLY A 309 43.66 19.85 9.12
C GLY A 309 43.90 21.20 8.45
N ALA A 310 43.60 21.33 7.16
CA ALA A 310 43.69 22.61 6.44
C ALA A 310 42.64 23.63 6.93
N LEU A 311 41.40 23.21 7.19
CA LEU A 311 40.38 24.09 7.78
C LEU A 311 40.85 24.66 9.12
N ARG A 312 41.49 23.82 9.96
CA ARG A 312 42.07 24.21 11.25
C ARG A 312 43.10 25.33 11.14
N THR A 313 43.81 25.49 10.03
CA THR A 313 44.83 26.57 9.89
C THR A 313 44.22 27.96 9.80
N PHE A 314 42.94 28.07 9.44
CA PHE A 314 42.21 29.34 9.39
C PHE A 314 41.51 29.70 10.70
N LEU A 315 41.63 28.85 11.73
CA LEU A 315 41.01 29.05 13.05
C LEU A 315 42.04 29.45 14.11
N ASN A 316 41.57 29.98 15.25
CA ASN A 316 42.43 30.26 16.38
C ASN A 316 42.97 28.95 17.00
N ASN A 317 44.27 28.70 16.84
CA ASN A 317 44.95 27.50 17.36
C ASN A 317 45.56 27.70 18.76
N THR A 318 45.43 28.89 19.36
CA THR A 318 45.99 29.19 20.69
C THR A 318 45.03 28.84 21.83
N ASP A 319 43.72 28.76 21.56
CA ASP A 319 42.71 28.36 22.54
C ASP A 319 42.67 26.82 22.68
N PRO A 320 43.08 26.24 23.83
CA PRO A 320 43.05 24.80 24.06
C PRO A 320 41.64 24.19 24.01
N GLU A 321 40.61 25.01 24.22
CA GLU A 321 39.21 24.60 24.26
C GLU A 321 38.40 25.15 23.06
N GLY A 322 39.09 25.78 22.11
CA GLY A 322 38.51 26.42 20.94
C GLY A 322 38.15 25.45 19.81
N ILE A 323 37.54 25.97 18.75
CA ILE A 323 37.06 25.21 17.58
C ILE A 323 38.20 24.36 16.98
N ALA A 324 39.37 24.97 16.80
CA ALA A 324 40.52 24.29 16.23
C ALA A 324 40.91 23.06 17.06
N ALA A 325 41.04 23.22 18.38
CA ALA A 325 41.43 22.12 19.29
C ALA A 325 40.43 20.96 19.21
N ARG A 326 39.13 21.24 19.17
CA ARG A 326 38.08 20.22 19.05
C ARG A 326 38.07 19.51 17.70
N LEU A 327 38.42 20.20 16.61
CA LEU A 327 38.54 19.57 15.29
C LEU A 327 39.72 18.60 15.17
N ARG A 328 40.75 18.68 16.05
CA ARG A 328 41.93 17.79 15.98
C ARG A 328 41.55 16.31 15.97
N ARG A 329 40.48 15.95 16.67
CA ARG A 329 40.07 14.55 16.75
C ARG A 329 39.57 13.99 15.42
N TRP A 330 39.02 14.85 14.57
CA TRP A 330 38.45 14.53 13.26
C TRP A 330 39.47 14.65 12.13
N GLU A 331 40.65 15.22 12.40
CA GLU A 331 41.75 15.31 11.46
C GLU A 331 42.36 13.92 11.19
N ARG A 332 42.86 13.70 9.98
CA ARG A 332 43.60 12.48 9.64
C ARG A 332 44.72 12.21 10.64
N GLY A 333 44.77 10.98 11.17
CA GLY A 333 45.70 10.58 12.23
C GLY A 333 45.18 10.84 13.65
N GLY A 334 44.08 11.58 13.81
CA GLY A 334 43.30 11.66 15.03
C GLY A 334 42.38 10.45 15.24
N PRO A 335 41.80 10.28 16.44
CA PRO A 335 40.96 9.13 16.79
C PRO A 335 39.70 8.95 15.91
N LEU A 336 39.20 10.01 15.30
CA LEU A 336 38.05 10.02 14.37
C LEU A 336 38.43 10.49 12.96
N GLY A 337 39.73 10.55 12.63
CA GLY A 337 40.22 10.95 11.31
C GLY A 337 39.72 10.05 10.17
N TRP A 338 39.35 8.82 10.49
CA TRP A 338 38.79 7.84 9.55
C TRP A 338 37.37 8.18 9.08
N VAL A 339 36.66 9.08 9.78
CA VAL A 339 35.22 9.34 9.51
C VAL A 339 35.01 10.35 8.39
N PHE A 340 35.78 11.44 8.33
CA PHE A 340 35.48 12.56 7.41
C PHE A 340 36.69 13.22 6.74
N ASP A 341 37.92 12.83 7.07
CA ASP A 341 39.15 13.41 6.50
C ASP A 341 39.86 12.44 5.53
N ASN A 342 39.04 11.70 4.78
CA ASN A 342 39.45 10.70 3.80
C ASN A 342 40.14 11.33 2.57
N GLU A 343 40.82 10.52 1.75
CA GLU A 343 41.56 11.02 0.57
C GLU A 343 40.65 11.55 -0.52
N THR A 344 39.62 10.77 -0.81
CA THR A 344 38.55 11.06 -1.77
C THR A 344 37.20 10.97 -1.06
N ASP A 345 36.20 11.58 -1.67
CA ASP A 345 34.81 11.43 -1.27
C ASP A 345 34.19 10.32 -2.13
N ASP A 346 34.08 9.12 -1.57
CA ASP A 346 33.65 7.91 -2.28
C ASP A 346 32.17 7.57 -2.05
N ILE A 347 31.48 8.41 -1.26
CA ILE A 347 30.07 8.25 -0.94
C ILE A 347 29.20 8.93 -2.02
N GLY A 348 28.75 8.14 -2.99
CA GLY A 348 27.91 8.63 -4.09
C GLY A 348 28.48 8.41 -5.49
N ILE A 349 29.49 7.55 -5.65
CA ILE A 349 30.09 7.30 -6.96
C ILE A 349 29.10 6.54 -7.88
N GLY A 350 28.65 7.24 -8.93
CA GLY A 350 28.28 6.73 -10.26
C GLY A 350 27.06 5.81 -10.39
N ALA A 351 26.51 5.32 -9.28
CA ALA A 351 25.38 4.40 -9.27
C ALA A 351 24.07 5.14 -8.98
N LYS A 352 23.01 4.81 -9.74
CA LYS A 352 21.65 5.27 -9.42
C LYS A 352 21.08 4.64 -8.16
N PHE A 353 21.68 3.55 -7.70
CA PHE A 353 21.26 2.86 -6.49
C PHE A 353 22.42 2.78 -5.49
N LEU A 354 22.29 3.52 -4.39
CA LEU A 354 23.24 3.55 -3.29
C LEU A 354 22.64 2.86 -2.06
N GLY A 355 23.42 1.99 -1.43
CA GLY A 355 23.08 1.37 -0.17
C GLY A 355 24.13 1.69 0.89
N TYR A 356 23.71 2.21 2.03
CA TYR A 356 24.58 2.48 3.18
C TYR A 356 24.23 1.51 4.31
N ASP A 357 25.16 0.65 4.70
CA ASP A 357 24.99 -0.17 5.91
C ASP A 357 25.26 0.70 7.13
N MET A 358 24.25 0.88 7.97
CA MET A 358 24.36 1.68 9.19
C MET A 358 24.52 0.85 10.46
N THR A 359 24.55 -0.48 10.33
CA THR A 359 24.48 -1.42 11.46
C THR A 359 25.49 -1.10 12.55
N ASP A 360 26.75 -0.86 12.17
CA ASP A 360 27.85 -0.70 13.11
C ASP A 360 27.91 0.72 13.71
N PHE A 361 27.66 1.77 12.92
CA PHE A 361 27.77 3.14 13.43
C PHE A 361 26.50 3.69 14.10
N LEU A 362 25.33 3.05 13.94
CA LEU A 362 24.07 3.51 14.56
C LEU A 362 24.17 3.62 16.09
N ASP A 363 24.96 2.77 16.73
CA ASP A 363 25.17 2.79 18.18
C ASP A 363 26.32 3.73 18.61
N ASN A 364 27.09 4.26 17.64
CA ASN A 364 28.12 5.24 17.89
C ASN A 364 27.54 6.67 17.86
N GLU A 365 27.08 7.14 19.03
CA GLU A 365 26.43 8.45 19.18
C GLU A 365 27.25 9.62 18.62
N GLU A 366 28.58 9.49 18.69
CA GLU A 366 29.49 10.57 18.37
C GLU A 366 29.56 10.87 16.88
N ILE A 367 29.60 9.81 16.07
CA ILE A 367 29.71 9.92 14.61
C ILE A 367 28.34 9.84 13.93
N ARG A 368 27.34 9.23 14.57
CA ARG A 368 26.01 9.01 13.99
C ARG A 368 25.40 10.29 13.44
N THR A 369 25.33 11.34 14.27
CA THR A 369 24.67 12.59 13.88
C THR A 369 25.38 13.31 12.72
N PRO A 370 26.71 13.54 12.76
CA PRO A 370 27.38 14.20 11.65
C PRO A 370 27.49 13.34 10.40
N LEU A 371 27.51 12.00 10.52
CA LEU A 371 27.56 11.11 9.36
C LEU A 371 26.21 11.05 8.66
N MET A 372 25.11 10.92 9.41
CA MET A 372 23.74 11.00 8.86
C MET A 372 23.36 12.37 8.33
N ALA A 373 24.04 13.43 8.76
CA ALA A 373 23.83 14.75 8.19
C ALA A 373 24.51 14.91 6.82
N TYR A 374 25.50 14.08 6.51
CA TYR A 374 26.25 14.16 5.25
C TYR A 374 25.78 13.16 4.20
N LEU A 375 25.47 11.92 4.61
CA LEU A 375 24.78 10.94 3.76
C LEU A 375 23.36 11.43 3.43
#